data_AF-A0A1F5YUW6-F1
#
_entry.id   AF-A0A1F5YUW6-F1
#
_cell.length_a   1.000
_cell.length_b   1.000
_cell.length_c   1.000
_cell.angle_alpha   90.00
_cell.angle_beta   90.00
_cell.angle_gamma   90.00
#
_symmetry.space_group_name_H-M   'P 1'
#
loop_
_entity.id
_entity.type
_entity.pdbx_description
1 polymer ?
#
loop_
_entity_poly.entity_id
_entity_poly.type
_entity_poly.pdbx_seq_one_letter_code
_entity_poly.pdbx_strand_id
1 'polypeptide(L)'
;MNNKENLEYYSYLYKLVLHESKAVWDTGQLFLLSNAFLAAIIGTNFGNNSNDWRNQFIFWLLALLGLVISLLWLLSFNRTKNYYHFRMAQAKKMEKNLFEIFSGDGERIANGESIKINGKEYSLKICCLNLSSLTIVNIVIFVFIIFYLIVCVLFFPINN
;
A
#
# COMPACT_ATOMS: atom_id res chain seq x y z
N MET A 1 -1.64 -6.72 38.84
CA MET A 1 -0.91 -5.83 37.91
C MET A 1 -1.25 -4.41 38.27
N ASN A 2 -0.21 -3.62 38.53
CA ASN A 2 -0.35 -2.23 38.98
C ASN A 2 -0.86 -1.38 37.79
N ASN A 3 -1.64 -0.31 38.04
CA ASN A 3 -2.27 0.48 36.97
C ASN A 3 -1.23 1.08 35.99
N LYS A 4 -0.02 1.34 36.50
CA LYS A 4 1.15 1.79 35.73
C LYS A 4 1.71 0.75 34.75
N GLU A 5 1.75 -0.53 35.16
CA GLU A 5 2.22 -1.63 34.30
C GLU A 5 1.29 -1.85 33.10
N ASN A 6 -0.04 -1.69 33.31
CA ASN A 6 -1.02 -1.79 32.23
C ASN A 6 -0.83 -0.66 31.20
N LEU A 7 -0.62 0.58 31.65
CA LEU A 7 -0.42 1.72 30.74
C LEU A 7 0.85 1.58 29.91
N GLU A 8 1.95 1.14 30.52
CA GLU A 8 3.20 0.87 29.78
C GLU A 8 3.01 -0.23 28.74
N TYR A 9 2.30 -1.31 29.10
CA TYR A 9 1.96 -2.39 28.19
C TYR A 9 1.13 -1.94 26.98
N TYR A 10 0.05 -1.17 27.20
CA TYR A 10 -0.76 -0.63 26.11
C TYR A 10 0.05 0.34 25.23
N SER A 11 0.90 1.17 25.84
CA SER A 11 1.76 2.08 25.08
C SER A 11 2.73 1.32 24.16
N TYR A 12 3.21 0.16 24.59
CA TYR A 12 4.08 -0.70 23.81
C TYR A 12 3.33 -1.33 22.63
N LEU A 13 2.14 -1.89 22.86
CA LEU A 13 1.29 -2.45 21.81
C LEU A 13 0.94 -1.39 20.75
N TYR A 14 0.58 -0.19 21.20
CA TYR A 14 0.30 0.93 20.31
C TYR A 14 1.51 1.33 19.46
N LYS A 15 2.69 1.47 20.08
CA LYS A 15 3.93 1.76 19.35
C LYS A 15 4.27 0.68 18.33
N LEU A 16 4.07 -0.59 18.66
CA LEU A 16 4.30 -1.71 17.76
C LEU A 16 3.39 -1.63 16.54
N VAL A 17 2.08 -1.50 16.75
CA VAL A 17 1.10 -1.40 15.65
C VAL A 17 1.35 -0.17 14.78
N LEU A 18 1.67 0.98 15.40
CA LEU A 18 1.99 2.22 14.68
C LEU A 18 3.26 2.08 13.83
N HIS A 19 4.30 1.45 14.38
CA HIS A 19 5.54 1.17 13.67
C HIS A 19 5.28 0.32 12.42
N GLU A 20 4.51 -0.77 12.55
CA GLU A 20 4.18 -1.64 11.42
C GLU A 20 3.29 -0.95 10.39
N SER A 21 2.30 -0.16 10.84
CA SER A 21 1.47 0.66 9.94
C SER A 21 2.34 1.63 9.12
N LYS A 22 3.29 2.30 9.78
CA LYS A 22 4.23 3.20 9.12
C LYS A 22 5.10 2.45 8.11
N ALA A 23 5.63 1.28 8.46
CA ALA A 23 6.44 0.47 7.55
C ALA A 23 5.67 0.10 6.27
N VAL A 24 4.38 -0.23 6.37
CA VAL A 24 3.50 -0.50 5.21
C VAL A 24 3.40 0.73 4.31
N TRP A 25 3.16 1.91 4.89
CA TRP A 25 3.00 3.16 4.15
C TRP A 25 4.31 3.67 3.54
N ASP A 26 5.41 3.63 4.28
CA ASP A 26 6.74 4.04 3.81
C ASP A 26 7.18 3.17 2.62
N THR A 27 6.95 1.86 2.70
CA THR A 27 7.17 0.93 1.57
C THR A 27 6.32 1.34 0.37
N GLY A 28 5.03 1.61 0.58
CA GLY A 28 4.12 2.07 -0.48
C GLY A 28 4.58 3.35 -1.17
N GLN A 29 4.99 4.35 -0.39
CA GLN A 29 5.44 5.65 -0.90
C GLN A 29 6.72 5.55 -1.73
N LEU A 30 7.70 4.77 -1.27
CA LEU A 30 8.97 4.59 -1.96
C LEU A 30 8.75 4.06 -3.38
N PHE A 31 8.00 2.97 -3.52
CA PHE A 31 7.75 2.36 -4.82
C PHE A 31 6.81 3.19 -5.69
N LEU A 32 5.82 3.87 -5.10
CA LEU A 32 4.96 4.79 -5.84
C LEU A 32 5.79 5.91 -6.47
N LEU A 33 6.71 6.51 -5.71
CA LEU A 33 7.58 7.58 -6.19
C LEU A 33 8.51 7.08 -7.31
N SER A 34 9.15 5.92 -7.11
CA SER A 34 10.03 5.32 -8.14
C SER A 34 9.28 5.05 -9.45
N ASN A 35 8.07 4.48 -9.36
CA ASN A 35 7.26 4.19 -10.54
C ASN A 35 6.70 5.45 -11.20
N ALA A 36 6.26 6.44 -10.42
CA ALA A 36 5.81 7.73 -10.97
C ALA A 36 6.95 8.45 -11.70
N PHE A 37 8.16 8.41 -11.14
CA PHE A 37 9.34 9.00 -11.77
C PHE A 37 9.68 8.34 -13.11
N LEU A 38 9.71 7.01 -13.16
CA LEU A 38 9.94 6.26 -14.41
C LEU A 38 8.84 6.51 -15.45
N ALA A 39 7.57 6.47 -15.03
CA ALA A 39 6.45 6.77 -15.91
C ALA A 39 6.50 8.20 -16.47
N ALA A 40 6.93 9.18 -15.66
CA ALA A 40 7.11 10.56 -16.11
C ALA A 40 8.24 10.69 -17.15
N ILE A 41 9.38 10.00 -16.95
CA ILE A 41 10.46 9.97 -17.94
C ILE A 41 9.95 9.39 -19.27
N ILE A 42 9.22 8.28 -19.24
CA ILE A 42 8.66 7.67 -20.44
C ILE A 42 7.65 8.62 -21.10
N GLY A 43 6.72 9.18 -20.32
CA GLY A 43 5.65 10.05 -20.83
C GLY A 43 6.16 11.35 -21.45
N THR A 44 7.17 11.99 -20.85
CA THR A 44 7.77 13.23 -21.37
C THR A 44 8.53 13.05 -22.68
N ASN A 45 9.05 11.85 -22.94
CA ASN A 45 9.86 11.57 -24.13
C ASN A 45 9.11 10.79 -25.23
N PHE A 46 7.86 10.38 -24.96
CA PHE A 46 7.05 9.54 -25.86
C PHE A 46 6.82 10.17 -27.25
N GLY A 47 6.62 11.50 -27.32
CA GLY A 47 6.25 12.21 -28.55
C GLY A 47 7.42 12.69 -29.43
N ASN A 48 8.62 12.84 -28.88
CA ASN A 48 9.71 13.52 -29.57
C ASN A 48 10.62 12.61 -30.40
N ASN A 49 10.59 11.29 -30.20
CA ASN A 49 11.69 10.42 -30.64
C ASN A 49 11.31 8.94 -30.86
N SER A 50 10.03 8.62 -31.06
CA SER A 50 9.49 7.26 -31.07
C SER A 50 9.93 6.36 -32.24
N ASN A 51 10.50 6.92 -33.32
CA ASN A 51 10.88 6.17 -34.52
C ASN A 51 12.37 5.76 -34.58
N ASP A 52 13.23 6.24 -33.67
CA ASP A 52 14.62 5.77 -33.60
C ASP A 52 14.69 4.50 -32.75
N TRP A 53 15.25 3.43 -33.33
CA TRP A 53 15.42 2.13 -32.66
C TRP A 53 16.12 2.26 -31.30
N ARG A 54 17.08 3.19 -31.17
CA ARG A 54 17.80 3.40 -29.90
C ARG A 54 16.87 3.89 -28.80
N ASN A 55 15.98 4.82 -29.15
CA ASN A 55 15.01 5.38 -28.21
C ASN A 55 13.94 4.33 -27.85
N GLN A 56 13.48 3.54 -28.82
CA GLN A 56 12.58 2.42 -28.56
C GLN A 56 13.21 1.40 -27.60
N PHE A 57 14.47 1.04 -27.83
CA PHE A 57 15.21 0.14 -26.96
C PHE A 57 15.37 0.70 -25.53
N ILE A 58 15.67 1.99 -25.39
CA ILE A 58 15.75 2.66 -24.08
C ILE A 58 14.40 2.63 -23.37
N PHE A 59 13.29 2.96 -24.06
CA PHE A 59 11.95 2.92 -23.47
C PHE A 59 11.55 1.51 -23.07
N TRP A 60 11.88 0.51 -23.88
CA TRP A 60 11.65 -0.89 -23.56
C TRP A 60 12.42 -1.32 -22.30
N LEU A 61 13.70 -0.94 -22.16
CA LEU A 61 14.48 -1.20 -20.96
C LEU A 61 13.91 -0.49 -19.72
N LEU A 62 13.49 0.78 -19.85
CA LEU A 62 12.86 1.52 -18.76
C LEU A 62 11.52 0.88 -18.34
N ALA A 63 10.74 0.38 -19.30
CA ALA A 63 9.49 -0.31 -19.03
C ALA A 63 9.73 -1.66 -18.33
N LEU A 64 10.73 -2.43 -18.76
CA LEU A 64 11.15 -3.64 -18.06
C LEU A 64 11.59 -3.36 -16.63
N LEU A 65 12.38 -2.31 -16.42
CA LEU A 65 12.79 -1.90 -15.08
C LEU A 65 11.59 -1.52 -14.21
N GLY A 66 10.65 -0.72 -14.75
CA GLY A 66 9.40 -0.36 -14.09
C GLY A 66 8.54 -1.57 -13.74
N LEU A 67 8.49 -2.57 -14.60
CA LEU A 67 7.79 -3.83 -14.37
C LEU A 67 8.44 -4.62 -13.22
N VAL A 68 9.77 -4.77 -13.22
CA VAL A 68 10.50 -5.43 -12.12
C VAL A 68 10.26 -4.70 -10.80
N ILE A 69 10.35 -3.37 -10.78
CA ILE A 69 10.08 -2.56 -9.59
C ILE A 69 8.64 -2.74 -9.11
N SER A 70 7.67 -2.79 -10.03
CA SER A 70 6.26 -3.00 -9.70
C SER A 70 5.98 -4.40 -9.14
N LEU A 71 6.66 -5.44 -9.65
CA LEU A 71 6.58 -6.80 -9.08
C LEU A 71 7.23 -6.87 -7.69
N LEU A 72 8.39 -6.24 -7.50
CA LEU A 72 9.02 -6.13 -6.19
C LEU A 72 8.13 -5.36 -5.21
N TRP A 73 7.45 -4.31 -5.68
CA TRP A 73 6.47 -3.58 -4.90
C TRP A 73 5.31 -4.47 -4.47
N LEU A 74 4.72 -5.25 -5.39
CA LEU A 74 3.64 -6.17 -5.09
C LEU A 74 4.03 -7.20 -4.02
N LEU A 75 5.22 -7.80 -4.15
CA LEU A 75 5.72 -8.78 -3.20
C LEU A 75 6.02 -8.16 -1.83
N SER A 76 6.73 -7.03 -1.82
CA SER A 76 7.12 -6.32 -0.60
C SER A 76 5.88 -5.82 0.14
N PHE A 77 4.97 -5.14 -0.55
CA PHE A 77 3.74 -4.61 0.03
C PHE A 77 2.86 -5.72 0.61
N ASN A 78 2.65 -6.82 -0.12
CA ASN A 78 1.85 -7.93 0.40
C ASN A 78 2.49 -8.59 1.63
N ARG A 79 3.82 -8.73 1.65
CA ARG A 79 4.54 -9.24 2.82
C ARG A 79 4.34 -8.31 4.04
N THR A 80 4.59 -7.02 3.88
CA THR A 80 4.47 -6.04 4.99
C THR A 80 3.02 -5.91 5.46
N LYS A 81 2.06 -5.90 4.53
CA LYS A 81 0.62 -5.90 4.81
C LYS A 81 0.20 -7.12 5.65
N ASN A 82 0.62 -8.32 5.24
CA ASN A 82 0.28 -9.54 5.97
C ASN A 82 0.91 -9.55 7.37
N TYR A 83 2.14 -9.06 7.49
CA TYR A 83 2.82 -8.94 8.78
C TYR A 83 2.15 -7.90 9.70
N TYR A 84 1.69 -6.77 9.15
CA TYR A 84 0.86 -5.81 9.87
C TYR A 84 -0.43 -6.45 10.41
N HIS A 85 -1.17 -7.19 9.57
CA HIS A 85 -2.38 -7.90 10.01
C HIS A 85 -2.08 -8.91 11.12
N PHE A 86 -0.97 -9.64 11.00
CA PHE A 86 -0.52 -10.56 12.05
C PHE A 86 -0.23 -9.84 13.37
N ARG A 87 0.49 -8.72 13.35
CA ARG A 87 0.80 -7.94 14.56
C ARG A 87 -0.45 -7.28 15.15
N MET A 88 -1.37 -6.82 14.31
CA MET A 88 -2.68 -6.32 14.74
C MET A 88 -3.50 -7.42 15.44
N ALA A 89 -3.53 -8.64 14.88
CA ALA A 89 -4.22 -9.77 15.49
C ALA A 89 -3.60 -10.17 16.84
N GLN A 90 -2.26 -10.12 16.94
CA GLN A 90 -1.56 -10.30 18.22
C GLN A 90 -1.93 -9.22 19.23
N ALA A 91 -1.94 -7.95 18.82
CA ALA A 91 -2.32 -6.83 19.69
C ALA A 91 -3.75 -7.00 20.22
N LYS A 92 -4.72 -7.31 19.35
CA LYS A 92 -6.11 -7.60 19.75
C LYS A 92 -6.21 -8.73 20.76
N LYS A 93 -5.51 -9.85 20.55
CA LYS A 93 -5.50 -10.99 21.48
C LYS A 93 -4.90 -10.63 22.85
N MET A 94 -3.99 -9.66 22.85
CA MET A 94 -3.28 -9.19 24.03
C MET A 94 -4.04 -8.11 24.82
N GLU A 95 -5.03 -7.47 24.21
CA GLU A 95 -5.94 -6.58 24.94
C GLU A 95 -6.71 -7.40 25.97
N LYS A 96 -6.55 -7.02 27.24
CA LYS A 96 -7.45 -7.50 28.30
C LYS A 96 -8.69 -6.61 28.20
N ASN A 97 -9.89 -7.20 28.34
CA ASN A 97 -11.24 -6.60 28.23
C ASN A 97 -11.48 -5.21 28.90
N LEU A 98 -10.50 -4.61 29.56
CA LEU A 98 -10.52 -3.27 30.13
C LEU A 98 -10.36 -2.14 29.11
N PHE A 99 -9.57 -2.33 28.03
CA PHE A 99 -9.33 -1.29 27.02
C PHE A 99 -9.28 -1.91 25.61
N GLU A 100 -10.45 -2.02 24.98
CA GLU A 100 -10.61 -2.49 23.59
C GLU A 100 -10.25 -1.34 22.61
N ILE A 101 -8.96 -1.06 22.42
CA ILE A 101 -8.48 0.00 21.53
C ILE A 101 -8.43 -0.50 20.08
N PHE A 102 -7.94 -1.73 19.88
CA PHE A 102 -7.81 -2.38 18.57
C PHE A 102 -8.97 -3.33 18.29
N SER A 103 -9.49 -3.98 19.32
CA SER A 103 -10.67 -4.84 19.29
C SER A 103 -11.97 -4.04 19.46
N GLY A 104 -13.12 -4.73 19.46
CA GLY A 104 -14.42 -4.10 19.71
C GLY A 104 -14.78 -3.04 18.68
N ASP A 105 -15.06 -1.82 19.14
CA ASP A 105 -15.48 -0.70 18.30
C ASP A 105 -14.46 -0.32 17.22
N GLY A 106 -13.16 -0.42 17.51
CA GLY A 106 -12.09 -0.13 16.53
C GLY A 106 -12.11 -1.12 15.36
N GLU A 107 -12.36 -2.40 15.63
CA GLU A 107 -12.49 -3.43 14.61
C GLU A 107 -13.78 -3.29 13.80
N ARG A 108 -14.89 -2.98 14.47
CA ARG A 108 -16.19 -2.75 13.81
C ARG A 108 -16.12 -1.58 12.83
N ILE A 109 -15.51 -0.47 13.24
CA ILE A 109 -15.22 0.67 12.35
C ILE A 109 -14.34 0.26 11.17
N ALA A 110 -13.27 -0.50 11.41
CA ALA A 110 -12.35 -0.94 10.37
C ALA A 110 -13.02 -1.86 9.34
N ASN A 111 -14.03 -2.62 9.77
CA ASN A 111 -14.88 -3.45 8.92
C ASN A 111 -16.00 -2.66 8.23
N GLY A 112 -16.05 -1.34 8.40
CA GLY A 112 -17.04 -0.47 7.76
C GLY A 112 -18.40 -0.44 8.46
N GLU A 113 -18.51 -0.94 9.69
CA GLU A 113 -19.70 -0.69 10.51
C GLU A 113 -19.73 0.77 10.99
N SER A 114 -20.93 1.31 11.14
CA SER A 114 -21.13 2.56 11.86
C SER A 114 -21.20 2.28 13.35
N ILE A 115 -20.41 3.00 14.14
CA ILE A 115 -20.49 2.95 15.62
C ILE A 115 -20.93 4.31 16.16
N LYS A 116 -21.57 4.31 17.32
CA LYS A 116 -22.05 5.53 17.97
C LYS A 116 -21.25 5.80 19.23
N ILE A 117 -20.41 6.85 19.19
CA ILE A 117 -19.61 7.29 20.34
C ILE A 117 -20.13 8.67 20.76
N ASN A 118 -20.49 8.83 22.05
CA ASN A 118 -21.00 10.08 22.61
C ASN A 118 -22.15 10.70 21.80
N GLY A 119 -23.09 9.87 21.34
CA GLY A 119 -24.25 10.31 20.56
C GLY A 119 -23.96 10.60 19.08
N LYS A 120 -22.70 10.62 18.65
CA LYS A 120 -22.29 10.85 17.26
C LYS A 120 -21.99 9.52 16.56
N GLU A 121 -22.45 9.40 15.33
CA GLU A 121 -22.16 8.24 14.48
C GLU A 121 -20.83 8.44 13.76
N TYR A 122 -19.98 7.42 13.79
CA TYR A 122 -18.68 7.36 13.14
C TYR A 122 -18.67 6.18 12.17
N SER A 123 -18.22 6.43 10.93
CA SER A 123 -18.07 5.40 9.89
C SER A 123 -16.85 5.71 9.03
N LEU A 124 -16.15 4.66 8.59
CA LEU A 124 -15.04 4.76 7.62
C LEU A 124 -15.48 4.46 6.17
N LYS A 125 -16.77 4.20 5.93
CA LYS A 125 -17.26 3.96 4.57
C LYS A 125 -17.16 5.24 3.74
N ILE A 126 -16.45 5.15 2.61
CA ILE A 126 -16.39 6.21 1.60
C ILE A 126 -17.22 5.74 0.40
N CYS A 127 -18.24 6.50 0.01
CA CYS A 127 -19.02 6.28 -1.21
C CYS A 127 -19.55 4.84 -1.38
N CYS A 128 -20.11 4.26 -0.31
CA CYS A 128 -20.64 2.89 -0.23
C CYS A 128 -19.63 1.74 -0.44
N LEU A 129 -18.36 2.03 -0.75
CA LEU A 129 -17.34 1.00 -0.93
C LEU A 129 -16.57 0.81 0.38
N ASN A 130 -16.55 -0.43 0.86
CA ASN A 130 -15.71 -0.84 1.98
C ASN A 130 -14.33 -1.28 1.49
N LEU A 131 -13.66 -0.41 0.73
CA LEU A 131 -12.31 -0.67 0.26
C LEU A 131 -11.32 -0.30 1.36
N SER A 132 -10.64 -1.32 1.90
CA SER A 132 -9.48 -1.08 2.75
C SER A 132 -8.46 -0.23 1.99
N SER A 133 -7.83 0.72 2.68
CA SER A 133 -6.71 1.50 2.14
C SER A 133 -5.61 0.59 1.56
N LEU A 134 -5.41 -0.60 2.13
CA LEU A 134 -4.45 -1.58 1.66
C LEU A 134 -4.86 -2.23 0.33
N THR A 135 -6.16 -2.37 0.07
CA THR A 135 -6.69 -2.85 -1.22
C THR A 135 -6.46 -1.82 -2.32
N ILE A 136 -6.62 -0.53 -2.01
CA ILE A 136 -6.37 0.55 -2.96
C ILE A 136 -4.92 0.52 -3.45
N VAL A 137 -3.95 0.33 -2.54
CA VAL A 137 -2.53 0.22 -2.94
C VAL A 137 -2.29 -0.93 -3.91
N ASN A 138 -2.90 -2.10 -3.70
CA ASN A 138 -2.80 -3.22 -4.65
C ASN A 138 -3.37 -2.87 -6.03
N ILE A 139 -4.48 -2.13 -6.09
CA ILE A 139 -5.06 -1.65 -7.36
C ILE A 139 -4.06 -0.72 -8.06
N VAL A 140 -3.45 0.22 -7.33
CA VAL A 140 -2.44 1.14 -7.88
C VAL A 140 -1.23 0.37 -8.42
N ILE A 141 -0.73 -0.62 -7.69
CA ILE A 141 0.36 -1.50 -8.15
C ILE A 141 -0.02 -2.17 -9.47
N PHE A 142 -1.24 -2.71 -9.56
CA PHE A 142 -1.72 -3.39 -10.76
C PHE A 142 -1.83 -2.44 -11.96
N VAL A 143 -2.26 -1.20 -11.74
CA VAL A 143 -2.28 -0.16 -12.77
C VAL A 143 -0.87 0.11 -13.32
N PHE A 144 0.15 0.20 -12.47
CA PHE A 144 1.53 0.36 -12.94
C PHE A 144 2.04 -0.86 -13.71
N ILE A 145 1.72 -2.08 -13.26
CA ILE A 145 2.09 -3.31 -13.99
C ILE A 145 1.49 -3.29 -15.40
N ILE A 146 0.18 -2.99 -15.53
CA ILE A 146 -0.49 -2.88 -16.83
C ILE A 146 0.17 -1.79 -17.68
N PHE A 147 0.42 -0.62 -17.11
CA PHE A 147 1.09 0.49 -17.80
C PHE A 147 2.43 0.05 -18.40
N TYR A 148 3.31 -0.56 -17.61
CA TYR A 148 4.61 -1.01 -18.12
C TYR A 148 4.51 -2.16 -19.10
N LEU A 149 3.54 -3.07 -18.95
CA LEU A 149 3.28 -4.12 -19.95
C LEU A 149 2.90 -3.52 -21.30
N ILE A 150 2.03 -2.51 -21.31
CA ILE A 150 1.64 -1.79 -22.53
C ILE A 150 2.87 -1.14 -23.17
N VAL A 151 3.69 -0.43 -22.39
CA VAL A 151 4.92 0.20 -22.91
C VAL A 151 5.90 -0.84 -23.46
N CYS A 152 6.09 -1.98 -22.77
CA CYS A 152 6.94 -3.08 -23.24
C CYS A 152 6.48 -3.64 -24.59
N VAL A 153 5.18 -3.77 -24.81
CA VAL A 153 4.61 -4.26 -26.08
C VAL A 153 4.74 -3.22 -27.18
N LEU A 154 4.46 -1.95 -26.88
CA LEU A 154 4.49 -0.86 -27.87
C LEU A 154 5.91 -0.54 -28.36
N PHE A 155 6.91 -0.62 -27.48
CA PHE A 155 8.31 -0.31 -27.79
C PHE A 155 9.17 -1.56 -27.95
N PHE A 156 8.55 -2.73 -28.17
CA PHE A 156 9.31 -3.95 -28.39
C PHE A 156 10.25 -3.76 -29.60
N PRO A 157 11.58 -3.92 -29.43
CA PRO A 157 12.53 -3.64 -30.50
C PRO A 157 12.43 -4.74 -31.57
N ILE A 158 11.69 -4.45 -32.64
CA ILE A 158 11.67 -5.28 -33.85
C ILE A 158 12.72 -4.72 -34.79
N ASN A 159 13.73 -5.52 -35.13
CA ASN A 159 14.67 -5.18 -36.20
C ASN A 159 13.90 -5.10 -37.53
N ASN A 160 13.71 -3.89 -38.06
CA ASN A 160 13.46 -3.66 -39.48
C ASN A 160 14.73 -3.11 -40.13
#